data_AF-A0A7U7CTU1-F1
#
_entry.id   AF-A0A7U7CTU1-F1
#
_cell.length_a   1.000
_cell.length_b   1.000
_cell.length_c   1.000
_cell.angle_alpha   90.00
_cell.angle_beta   90.00
_cell.angle_gamma   90.00
#
_symmetry.space_group_name_H-M   'P 1'
#
loop_
_entity.id
_entity.type
_entity.pdbx_description
1 polymer ?
#
loop_
_entity_poly.entity_id
_entity_poly.type
_entity_poly.pdbx_seq_one_letter_code
_entity_poly.pdbx_strand_id
1 'polypeptide(L)'
;MTPLQKAKDLMDSGQYMPSLTILNTLNGLSSKSESYRLLFMANCWYHLEEYDWAIDIADKLLQNDEHNELASQIKYLSFCKLKDYDRAFDEIIEFLSNNDAELYKVTLEELLTDIKEGFINDKEIISKIKELALQNNCLK
;
A
#
# COMPACT_ATOMS: atom_id res chain seq x y z
N MET A 1 -26.66 8.82 -4.30
CA MET A 1 -25.41 8.07 -4.08
C MET A 1 -24.79 7.78 -5.44
N THR A 2 -23.53 8.16 -5.66
CA THR A 2 -22.85 7.85 -6.92
C THR A 2 -22.47 6.36 -6.95
N PRO A 3 -22.28 5.74 -8.13
CA PRO A 3 -21.77 4.37 -8.21
C PRO A 3 -20.45 4.17 -7.46
N LEU A 4 -19.54 5.14 -7.53
CA LEU A 4 -18.26 5.11 -6.80
C LEU A 4 -18.47 5.11 -5.28
N GLN A 5 -19.40 5.94 -4.77
CA GLN A 5 -19.74 5.93 -3.34
C GLN A 5 -20.36 4.60 -2.93
N LYS A 6 -21.27 4.04 -3.74
CA LYS A 6 -21.87 2.73 -3.48
C LYS A 6 -20.81 1.62 -3.41
N ALA A 7 -19.82 1.64 -4.30
CA ALA A 7 -18.72 0.70 -4.27
C ALA A 7 -17.89 0.84 -3.00
N LYS A 8 -17.60 2.08 -2.57
CA LYS A 8 -16.93 2.34 -1.29
C LYS A 8 -17.71 1.74 -0.12
N ASP A 9 -19.02 1.99 -0.04
CA ASP A 9 -19.85 1.50 1.05
C ASP A 9 -19.91 -0.05 1.09
N LEU A 10 -19.88 -0.70 -0.08
CA LEU A 10 -19.77 -2.16 -0.17
C LEU A 10 -18.40 -2.66 0.30
N MET A 11 -17.31 -2.00 -0.10
CA MET A 11 -15.96 -2.34 0.35
C MET A 11 -15.83 -2.17 1.88
N ASP A 12 -16.28 -1.05 2.43
CA ASP A 12 -16.23 -0.75 3.87
C ASP A 12 -17.05 -1.76 4.69
N SER A 13 -18.07 -2.40 4.09
CA SER A 13 -18.88 -3.46 4.72
C SER A 13 -18.37 -4.88 4.46
N GLY A 14 -17.17 -5.03 3.87
CA GLY A 14 -16.55 -6.34 3.57
C GLY A 14 -17.13 -7.04 2.33
N GLN A 15 -18.00 -6.37 1.57
CA GLN A 15 -18.57 -6.89 0.33
C GLN A 15 -17.66 -6.57 -0.86
N TYR A 16 -16.46 -7.15 -0.87
CA TYR A 16 -15.40 -6.82 -1.83
C TYR A 16 -15.74 -7.19 -3.28
N MET A 17 -16.24 -8.41 -3.54
CA MET A 17 -16.62 -8.81 -4.91
C MET A 17 -17.78 -7.97 -5.49
N PRO A 18 -18.86 -7.67 -4.73
CA PRO A 18 -19.86 -6.70 -5.16
C PRO A 18 -19.29 -5.30 -5.42
N SER A 19 -18.36 -4.82 -4.59
CA SER A 19 -17.68 -3.54 -4.81
C SER A 19 -16.91 -3.54 -6.13
N LEU A 20 -16.04 -4.54 -6.35
CA LEU A 20 -15.27 -4.73 -7.58
C LEU A 20 -16.16 -4.80 -8.82
N THR A 21 -17.32 -5.46 -8.72
CA THR A 21 -18.29 -5.51 -9.83
C THR A 21 -18.72 -4.11 -10.25
N ILE A 22 -19.00 -3.22 -9.29
CA ILE A 22 -19.35 -1.83 -9.61
C ILE A 22 -18.12 -1.09 -10.16
N LEU A 23 -16.98 -1.19 -9.49
CA LEU A 23 -15.74 -0.47 -9.85
C LEU A 23 -15.27 -0.79 -11.27
N ASN A 24 -15.41 -2.04 -11.72
CA ASN A 24 -15.04 -2.48 -13.07
C ASN A 24 -15.94 -1.91 -14.18
N THR A 25 -17.14 -1.42 -13.85
CA THR A 25 -18.06 -0.84 -14.84
C THR A 25 -17.89 0.66 -15.01
N LEU A 26 -17.13 1.33 -14.13
CA LEU A 26 -16.94 2.77 -14.18
C LEU A 26 -15.95 3.15 -15.28
N ASN A 27 -16.30 4.18 -16.04
CA ASN A 27 -15.49 4.76 -17.10
C ASN A 27 -15.69 6.28 -17.13
N GLY A 28 -14.81 6.99 -17.84
CA GLY A 28 -14.91 8.45 -18.01
C GLY A 28 -14.82 9.25 -16.70
N LEU A 29 -14.16 8.70 -15.68
CA LEU A 29 -14.01 9.35 -14.38
C LEU A 29 -13.01 10.52 -14.47
N SER A 30 -13.21 11.53 -13.62
CA SER A 30 -12.17 12.53 -13.36
C SER A 30 -10.94 11.85 -12.77
N SER A 31 -9.74 12.45 -12.92
CA SER A 31 -8.49 11.89 -12.37
C SER A 31 -8.62 11.56 -10.88
N LYS A 32 -9.22 12.45 -10.09
CA LYS A 32 -9.45 12.21 -8.65
C LYS A 32 -10.37 11.01 -8.38
N SER A 33 -11.46 10.89 -9.14
CA SER A 33 -12.39 9.77 -9.01
C SER A 33 -11.78 8.45 -9.47
N GLU A 34 -10.91 8.50 -10.49
CA GLU A 34 -10.16 7.36 -10.97
C GLU A 34 -9.15 6.86 -9.94
N SER A 35 -8.43 7.77 -9.27
CA SER A 35 -7.53 7.41 -8.16
C SER A 35 -8.28 6.68 -7.04
N TYR A 36 -9.46 7.18 -6.63
CA TYR A 36 -10.29 6.47 -5.65
C TYR A 36 -10.78 5.11 -6.16
N ARG A 37 -11.15 5.01 -7.43
CA ARG A 37 -11.59 3.74 -8.02
C ARG A 37 -10.48 2.70 -7.92
N LEU A 38 -9.26 3.05 -8.33
CA LEU A 38 -8.09 2.17 -8.26
C LEU A 38 -7.76 1.80 -6.81
N LEU A 39 -7.77 2.78 -5.89
CA LEU A 39 -7.50 2.53 -4.48
C LEU A 39 -8.49 1.51 -3.88
N PHE A 40 -9.79 1.69 -4.14
CA PHE A 40 -10.81 0.76 -3.66
C PHE A 40 -10.66 -0.63 -4.29
N MET A 41 -10.29 -0.70 -5.57
CA MET A 41 -10.02 -1.98 -6.23
C MET A 41 -8.82 -2.71 -5.61
N ALA A 42 -7.70 -2.02 -5.40
CA ALA A 42 -6.50 -2.59 -4.78
C ALA A 42 -6.81 -3.11 -3.36
N ASN A 43 -7.54 -2.32 -2.57
CA ASN A 43 -7.98 -2.70 -1.23
C ASN A 43 -8.90 -3.94 -1.25
N CYS A 44 -9.88 -3.99 -2.17
CA CYS A 44 -10.75 -5.15 -2.33
C CYS A 44 -9.96 -6.42 -2.67
N TRP A 45 -9.03 -6.34 -3.63
CA TRP A 45 -8.20 -7.49 -4.01
C TRP A 45 -7.31 -7.95 -2.87
N TYR A 46 -6.71 -7.03 -2.12
CA TYR A 46 -5.93 -7.35 -0.94
C TYR A 46 -6.74 -8.14 0.10
N HIS A 47 -7.97 -7.71 0.40
CA HIS A 47 -8.83 -8.41 1.36
C HIS A 47 -9.43 -9.71 0.83
N LEU A 48 -9.45 -9.91 -0.49
CA LEU A 48 -9.78 -11.19 -1.12
C LEU A 48 -8.58 -12.14 -1.18
N GLU A 49 -7.42 -11.74 -0.64
CA GLU A 49 -6.16 -12.49 -0.69
C GLU A 49 -5.61 -12.70 -2.12
N GLU A 50 -6.09 -11.90 -3.07
CA GLU A 50 -5.64 -11.88 -4.46
C GLU A 50 -4.50 -10.85 -4.60
N TYR A 51 -3.37 -11.15 -3.96
CA TYR A 51 -2.28 -10.19 -3.76
C TYR A 51 -1.62 -9.70 -5.04
N ASP A 52 -1.46 -10.56 -6.05
CA ASP A 52 -0.91 -10.14 -7.35
C ASP A 52 -1.81 -9.08 -8.02
N TRP A 53 -3.14 -9.26 -7.94
CA TRP A 53 -4.09 -8.26 -8.44
C TRP A 53 -4.08 -6.97 -7.61
N ALA A 54 -3.91 -7.07 -6.29
CA ALA A 54 -3.78 -5.90 -5.43
C ALA A 54 -2.54 -5.07 -5.80
N ILE A 55 -1.40 -5.74 -6.02
CA ILE A 55 -0.14 -5.14 -6.47
C ILE A 55 -0.33 -4.45 -7.81
N ASP A 56 -0.87 -5.14 -8.82
CA ASP A 56 -1.05 -4.60 -10.18
C ASP A 56 -1.93 -3.33 -10.19
N ILE A 57 -2.96 -3.27 -9.35
CA ILE A 57 -3.84 -2.11 -9.28
C ILE A 57 -3.20 -0.98 -8.45
N ALA A 58 -2.51 -1.30 -7.35
CA ALA A 58 -1.77 -0.31 -6.58
C ALA A 58 -0.66 0.34 -7.42
N ASP A 59 0.05 -0.44 -8.23
CA ASP A 59 1.11 0.07 -9.10
C ASP A 59 0.55 1.03 -10.16
N LYS A 60 -0.61 0.70 -10.77
CA LYS A 60 -1.33 1.62 -11.68
C LYS A 60 -1.76 2.90 -10.99
N LEU A 61 -2.11 2.84 -9.70
CA LEU A 61 -2.44 4.04 -8.92
C LEU A 61 -1.19 4.89 -8.69
N LEU A 62 -0.08 4.28 -8.29
CA LEU A 62 1.20 4.96 -8.07
C LEU A 62 1.76 5.61 -9.35
N GLN A 63 1.53 5.01 -10.52
CA GLN A 63 1.87 5.63 -11.81
C GLN A 63 1.09 6.95 -12.07
N ASN A 64 -0.09 7.10 -11.48
CA ASN A 64 -0.92 8.31 -11.60
C ASN A 64 -0.71 9.31 -10.46
N ASP A 65 -0.29 8.82 -9.29
CA ASP A 65 -0.13 9.56 -8.04
C ASP A 65 0.98 8.90 -7.20
N GLU A 66 2.23 9.30 -7.46
CA GLU A 66 3.43 8.70 -6.83
C GLU A 66 3.52 8.98 -5.32
N HIS A 67 2.71 9.91 -4.81
CA HIS A 67 2.62 10.27 -3.40
C HIS A 67 1.53 9.47 -2.66
N ASN A 68 0.86 8.52 -3.33
CA ASN A 68 -0.24 7.78 -2.75
C ASN A 68 0.23 6.69 -1.77
N GLU A 69 0.44 7.09 -0.51
CA GLU A 69 0.97 6.19 0.52
C GLU A 69 0.09 4.96 0.78
N LEU A 70 -1.23 5.09 0.69
CA LEU A 70 -2.14 3.94 0.83
C LEU A 70 -1.91 2.89 -0.27
N ALA A 71 -1.67 3.33 -1.51
CA ALA A 71 -1.39 2.43 -2.62
C ALA A 71 -0.07 1.69 -2.40
N SER A 72 0.99 2.42 -2.04
CA SER A 72 2.28 1.81 -1.70
C SER A 72 2.15 0.83 -0.54
N GLN A 73 1.43 1.19 0.53
CA GLN A 73 1.24 0.31 1.67
C GLN A 73 0.48 -0.98 1.30
N ILE A 74 -0.53 -0.91 0.44
CA ILE A 74 -1.21 -2.11 -0.07
C ILE A 74 -0.21 -3.00 -0.84
N LYS A 75 0.65 -2.41 -1.67
CA LYS A 75 1.68 -3.13 -2.44
C LYS A 75 2.72 -3.80 -1.50
N TYR A 76 3.26 -3.04 -0.54
CA TYR A 76 4.14 -3.54 0.52
C TYR A 76 3.52 -4.73 1.29
N LEU A 77 2.30 -4.56 1.80
CA LEU A 77 1.61 -5.59 2.57
C LEU A 77 1.31 -6.83 1.72
N SER A 78 0.98 -6.64 0.44
CA SER A 78 0.75 -7.74 -0.50
C SER A 78 2.03 -8.56 -0.74
N PHE A 79 3.19 -7.90 -0.92
CA PHE A 79 4.48 -8.59 -0.99
C PHE A 79 4.77 -9.36 0.30
N CYS A 80 4.54 -8.76 1.48
CA CYS A 80 4.69 -9.44 2.77
C CYS A 80 3.78 -10.68 2.87
N LYS A 81 2.53 -10.62 2.39
CA LYS A 81 1.60 -11.77 2.38
C LYS A 81 2.04 -12.89 1.43
N LEU A 82 2.66 -12.52 0.31
CA LEU A 82 3.32 -13.45 -0.60
C LEU A 82 4.67 -13.96 -0.06
N LYS A 83 5.13 -13.46 1.10
CA LYS A 83 6.45 -13.73 1.71
C LYS A 83 7.62 -13.30 0.82
N ASP A 84 7.39 -12.32 -0.04
CA ASP A 84 8.40 -11.72 -0.90
C ASP A 84 8.96 -10.49 -0.20
N TYR A 85 9.80 -10.73 0.81
CA TYR A 85 10.30 -9.65 1.66
C TYR A 85 11.28 -8.74 0.93
N ASP A 86 12.00 -9.25 -0.07
CA ASP A 86 12.90 -8.43 -0.89
C ASP A 86 12.11 -7.33 -1.61
N ARG A 87 11.04 -7.70 -2.32
CA ARG A 87 10.17 -6.71 -2.98
C ARG A 87 9.39 -5.85 -2.01
N ALA A 88 9.04 -6.36 -0.83
CA ALA A 88 8.43 -5.55 0.22
C ALA A 88 9.40 -4.45 0.70
N PHE A 89 10.65 -4.79 0.99
CA PHE A 89 11.65 -3.80 1.38
C PHE A 89 11.95 -2.81 0.27
N ASP A 90 12.09 -3.27 -0.97
CA ASP A 90 12.28 -2.38 -2.12
C ASP A 90 11.14 -1.35 -2.23
N GLU A 91 9.88 -1.78 -2.10
CA GLU A 91 8.71 -0.90 -2.17
C GLU A 91 8.71 0.19 -1.09
N ILE A 92 8.87 -0.18 0.19
CA ILE A 92 8.86 0.81 1.27
C ILE A 92 10.07 1.76 1.19
N ILE A 93 11.24 1.24 0.77
CA ILE A 93 12.45 2.05 0.60
C ILE A 93 12.30 3.03 -0.56
N GLU A 94 11.81 2.57 -1.71
CA GLU A 94 11.61 3.39 -2.90
C GLU A 94 10.60 4.51 -2.62
N PHE A 95 9.45 4.15 -2.03
CA PHE A 95 8.40 5.10 -1.71
C PHE A 95 8.92 6.17 -0.74
N LEU A 96 9.49 5.78 0.40
CA LEU A 96 9.93 6.72 1.44
C LEU A 96 11.23 7.46 1.12
N SER A 97 11.96 7.06 0.08
CA SER A 97 13.10 7.86 -0.40
C SER A 97 12.65 9.17 -1.06
N ASN A 98 11.39 9.25 -1.50
CA ASN A 98 10.83 10.41 -2.21
C ASN A 98 9.60 11.01 -1.51
N ASN A 99 9.11 10.37 -0.45
CA ASN A 99 7.87 10.74 0.24
C ASN A 99 8.05 10.73 1.76
N ASP A 100 7.32 11.59 2.45
CA ASP A 100 7.20 11.53 3.90
C ASP A 100 6.31 10.34 4.30
N ALA A 101 6.66 9.67 5.39
CA ALA A 101 5.81 8.65 6.00
C ALA A 101 4.71 9.34 6.83
N GLU A 102 3.45 9.06 6.53
CA GLU A 102 2.34 9.30 7.47
C GLU A 102 1.84 7.97 8.03
N LEU A 103 1.41 7.06 7.15
CA LEU A 103 0.94 5.72 7.46
C LEU A 103 2.09 4.74 7.71
N TYR A 104 3.20 4.87 6.98
CA TYR A 104 4.36 4.01 7.14
C TYR A 104 5.11 4.21 8.45
N LYS A 105 4.80 5.25 9.26
CA LYS A 105 5.46 5.45 10.55
C LYS A 105 5.34 4.23 11.47
N VAL A 106 4.15 3.63 11.52
CA VAL A 106 3.91 2.42 12.33
C VAL A 106 4.73 1.26 11.78
N THR A 107 4.75 1.07 10.45
CA THR A 107 5.56 0.05 9.81
C THR A 107 7.06 0.24 10.08
N LEU A 108 7.57 1.47 10.04
CA LEU A 108 8.96 1.77 10.39
C LEU A 108 9.27 1.43 11.85
N GLU A 109 8.36 1.74 12.79
CA GLU A 109 8.51 1.36 14.21
C GLU A 109 8.54 -0.16 14.41
N GLU A 110 7.70 -0.91 13.67
CA GLU A 110 7.70 -2.37 13.67
C GLU A 110 9.00 -2.94 13.09
N LEU A 111 9.45 -2.45 11.93
CA LEU A 111 10.69 -2.89 11.30
C LEU A 111 11.92 -2.60 12.19
N LEU A 112 11.93 -1.47 12.90
CA LEU A 112 12.98 -1.18 13.89
C LEU A 112 12.98 -2.19 15.05
N THR A 113 11.81 -2.66 15.46
CA THR A 113 11.67 -3.72 16.47
C THR A 113 12.20 -5.03 15.92
N ASP A 114 11.83 -5.41 14.70
CA ASP A 114 12.30 -6.63 14.03
C ASP A 114 13.83 -6.64 13.85
N ILE A 115 14.44 -5.49 13.54
CA ILE A 115 15.90 -5.34 13.49
C ILE A 115 16.52 -5.56 14.87
N LYS A 116 15.91 -5.01 15.93
CA LYS A 116 16.41 -5.16 17.31
C LYS A 116 16.32 -6.61 17.79
N GLU A 117 15.27 -7.32 17.39
CA GLU A 117 15.03 -8.72 17.75
C GLU A 117 15.83 -9.70 16.88
N GLY A 118 16.50 -9.21 15.82
CA GLY A 118 17.36 -10.01 14.95
C GLY A 118 16.57 -10.79 13.89
N PHE A 119 15.34 -10.39 13.60
CA PHE A 119 14.56 -10.91 12.48
C PHE A 119 15.02 -10.33 11.15
N ILE A 120 15.53 -9.10 11.14
CA ILE A 120 16.13 -8.45 9.97
C ILE A 120 17.62 -8.26 10.23
N ASN A 121 18.44 -8.98 9.46
CA ASN A 121 19.91 -9.05 9.66
C ASN A 121 20.71 -8.55 8.45
N ASP A 122 20.05 -8.21 7.34
CA ASP A 122 20.71 -7.64 6.18
C ASP A 122 21.20 -6.21 6.50
N LYS A 123 22.50 -5.97 6.33
CA LYS A 123 23.13 -4.70 6.73
C LYS A 123 22.66 -3.52 5.91
N GLU A 124 22.38 -3.72 4.62
CA GLU A 124 21.94 -2.66 3.72
C GLU A 124 20.50 -2.26 4.05
N ILE A 125 19.62 -3.25 4.22
CA ILE A 125 18.24 -3.03 4.65
C ILE A 125 18.20 -2.34 6.02
N ILE A 126 18.96 -2.84 7.01
CA ILE A 126 19.04 -2.22 8.34
C ILE A 126 19.45 -0.75 8.24
N SER A 127 20.49 -0.46 7.44
CA SER A 127 20.98 0.91 7.27
C SER A 127 19.89 1.80 6.68
N LYS A 128 19.20 1.32 5.66
CA LYS A 128 18.18 2.12 4.96
C LYS A 128 16.93 2.34 5.80
N ILE A 129 16.42 1.32 6.47
CA ILE A 129 15.27 1.46 7.38
C ILE A 129 15.58 2.43 8.53
N LYS A 130 16.79 2.39 9.11
CA LYS A 130 17.19 3.35 10.16
C LYS A 130 17.30 4.79 9.64
N GLU A 131 17.81 4.98 8.43
CA GLU A 131 17.86 6.29 7.76
C GLU A 131 16.44 6.85 7.58
N LEU A 132 15.54 6.06 6.98
CA LEU A 132 14.15 6.45 6.73
C LEU A 132 13.40 6.73 8.04
N ALA A 133 13.61 5.92 9.07
CA ALA A 133 13.01 6.15 10.39
C ALA A 133 13.53 7.43 11.06
N LEU A 134 14.81 7.77 10.90
CA LEU A 134 15.34 9.04 11.40
C LEU A 134 14.69 10.24 10.69
N GLN A 135 14.62 10.20 9.36
CA GLN A 135 14.02 11.25 8.53
C GLN A 135 12.54 11.49 8.91
N ASN A 136 11.83 10.41 9.24
CA ASN A 136 10.40 10.44 9.56
C ASN A 136 10.09 10.62 11.06
N ASN A 137 11.10 10.92 11.87
CA ASN A 137 10.98 11.12 13.33
C ASN A 137 10.40 9.89 14.07
N CYS A 138 10.73 8.68 13.62
CA CYS A 138 10.32 7.41 14.23
C CYS A 138 11.36 6.86 15.24
N LEU A 139 12.55 7.44 15.32
CA LEU A 139 13.55 7.10 16.35
C LEU A 139 13.23 7.86 17.65
N LYS A 140 12.84 7.13 18.68
CA LYS A 140 12.63 7.64 20.05
C LYS A 140 13.85 7.38 20.92
#